data_AF-A0A966EVR5-F1
#
_entry.id   AF-A0A966EVR5-F1
#
_cell.length_a   1.000
_cell.length_b   1.000
_cell.length_c   1.000
_cell.angle_alpha   90.00
_cell.angle_beta   90.00
_cell.angle_gamma   90.00
#
_symmetry.space_group_name_H-M   'P 1'
#
loop_
_entity.id
_entity.type
_entity.pdbx_description
1 polymer ?
#
loop_
_entity_poly.entity_id
_entity_poly.type
_entity_poly.pdbx_seq_one_letter_code
_entity_poly.pdbx_strand_id
1 'polypeptide(L)'
;MKTAAVLLAAGLGSRFKSSHHKLLADLNGRPVISHALASLMQAGFSDVLVVTGAVDLADELNKVEVEIVNNPDYGRGIASSISVATKWARARGFEALVFGLGDQPRIEPLAWKSIADARA
;
A
#
# COMPACT_ATOMS: atom_id res chain seq x y z
N MET A 1 -20.28 5.72 5.66
CA MET A 1 -18.98 5.23 6.15
C MET A 1 -17.90 5.81 5.26
N LYS A 2 -17.08 6.71 5.79
CA LYS A 2 -15.93 7.26 5.08
C LYS A 2 -14.79 6.24 5.11
N THR A 3 -14.47 5.63 3.97
CA THR A 3 -13.49 4.55 3.87
C THR A 3 -12.30 4.98 3.01
N ALA A 4 -11.08 4.72 3.48
CA ALA A 4 -9.87 4.88 2.68
C ALA A 4 -9.24 3.53 2.35
N ALA A 5 -8.55 3.45 1.22
CA ALA A 5 -7.69 2.33 0.92
C ALA A 5 -6.24 2.63 1.33
N VAL A 6 -5.56 1.60 1.84
CA VAL A 6 -4.18 1.70 2.32
C VAL A 6 -3.33 0.63 1.67
N LEU A 7 -2.28 1.05 0.97
CA LEU A 7 -1.25 0.15 0.46
C LEU A 7 -0.05 0.14 1.40
N LEU A 8 0.23 -1.00 2.02
CA LEU A 8 1.40 -1.16 2.88
C LEU A 8 2.62 -1.56 2.03
N ALA A 9 3.60 -0.67 1.94
CA ALA A 9 4.80 -0.80 1.11
C ALA A 9 6.10 -0.52 1.88
N ALA A 10 6.07 -0.58 3.22
CA ALA A 10 7.19 -0.20 4.07
C ALA A 10 8.22 -1.31 4.37
N GLY A 11 7.85 -2.58 4.11
CA GLY A 11 8.58 -3.74 4.64
C GLY A 11 9.93 -4.01 3.97
N LEU A 12 10.91 -4.43 4.78
CA LEU A 12 12.32 -4.70 4.41
C LEU A 12 12.55 -5.71 3.27
N GLY A 13 11.61 -6.61 3.01
CA GLY A 13 11.80 -7.68 2.03
C GLY A 13 12.97 -8.64 2.33
N SER A 14 13.44 -8.73 3.57
CA SER A 14 14.70 -9.40 3.97
C SER A 14 14.88 -10.87 3.55
N ARG A 15 13.78 -11.58 3.27
CA ARG A 15 13.81 -12.98 2.79
C ARG A 15 14.00 -13.09 1.27
N PHE A 16 13.78 -12.00 0.55
CA PHE A 16 13.95 -11.91 -0.89
C PHE A 16 15.44 -11.75 -1.20
N LYS A 17 16.04 -12.81 -1.75
CA LYS A 17 17.49 -12.84 -2.04
C LYS A 17 17.73 -12.23 -3.43
N SER A 18 18.02 -10.94 -3.48
CA SER A 18 18.35 -10.20 -4.71
C SER A 18 19.22 -8.98 -4.38
N SER A 19 19.93 -8.43 -5.39
CA SER A 19 20.63 -7.14 -5.32
C SER A 19 19.67 -5.94 -5.25
N HIS A 20 18.39 -6.15 -5.59
CA HIS A 20 17.36 -5.12 -5.59
C HIS A 20 16.27 -5.42 -4.55
N HIS A 21 15.64 -4.37 -4.03
CA HIS A 21 14.53 -4.51 -3.10
C HIS A 21 13.32 -5.18 -3.79
N LYS A 22 12.62 -6.09 -3.10
CA LYS A 22 11.53 -6.90 -3.68
C LYS A 22 10.43 -6.07 -4.38
N LEU A 23 10.12 -4.89 -3.86
CA LEU A 23 9.06 -4.02 -4.40
C LEU A 23 9.48 -3.40 -5.74
N LEU A 24 10.78 -3.24 -5.96
CA LEU A 24 11.39 -2.71 -7.17
C LEU A 24 11.86 -3.82 -8.13
N ALA A 25 11.71 -5.09 -7.75
CA ALA A 25 12.06 -6.20 -8.63
C ALA A 25 11.16 -6.17 -9.88
N ASP A 26 11.75 -6.50 -11.03
CA ASP A 26 11.00 -6.59 -12.28
C ASP A 26 10.04 -7.77 -12.24
N LEU A 27 8.78 -7.48 -12.60
CA LEU A 27 7.77 -8.48 -12.87
C LEU A 27 7.06 -8.07 -14.17
N ASN A 28 7.33 -8.81 -15.25
CA ASN A 28 6.76 -8.54 -16.57
C ASN A 28 7.03 -7.09 -17.06
N GLY A 29 8.26 -6.59 -16.88
CA GLY A 29 8.67 -5.28 -17.37
C GLY A 29 8.26 -4.08 -16.50
N ARG A 30 7.72 -4.32 -15.30
CA ARG A 30 7.38 -3.26 -14.33
C ARG A 30 7.73 -3.70 -12.90
N PRO A 31 8.07 -2.77 -12.00
CA PRO A 31 8.27 -3.07 -10.59
C PRO A 31 7.05 -3.77 -9.96
N VAL A 32 7.30 -4.72 -9.05
CA VAL A 32 6.24 -5.45 -8.31
C VAL A 32 5.20 -4.51 -7.72
N ILE A 33 5.62 -3.42 -7.07
CA ILE A 33 4.70 -2.45 -6.45
C ILE A 33 3.79 -1.78 -7.46
N SER A 34 4.26 -1.53 -8.68
CA SER A 34 3.49 -0.84 -9.71
C SER A 34 2.24 -1.64 -10.11
N HIS A 35 2.30 -2.98 -10.05
CA HIS A 35 1.12 -3.82 -10.30
C HIS A 35 0.08 -3.70 -9.19
N ALA A 36 0.50 -3.74 -7.92
CA ALA A 36 -0.38 -3.59 -6.77
C ALA A 36 -1.00 -2.17 -6.73
N LEU A 37 -0.19 -1.14 -6.99
CA LEU A 37 -0.63 0.25 -7.07
C LEU A 37 -1.62 0.46 -8.20
N ALA A 38 -1.32 -0.03 -9.41
CA ALA A 38 -2.23 0.08 -10.55
C ALA A 38 -3.58 -0.60 -10.28
N SER A 39 -3.57 -1.76 -9.63
CA SER A 39 -4.81 -2.45 -9.23
C SER A 39 -5.62 -1.63 -8.24
N LEU A 40 -4.97 -1.09 -7.21
CA LEU A 40 -5.62 -0.22 -6.23
C LEU A 40 -6.22 1.04 -6.88
N MET A 41 -5.50 1.71 -7.77
CA MET A 41 -6.02 2.90 -8.46
C MET A 41 -7.23 2.56 -9.33
N GLN A 42 -7.19 1.42 -10.03
CA GLN A 42 -8.33 0.92 -10.81
C GLN A 42 -9.53 0.55 -9.94
N ALA A 43 -9.33 0.25 -8.66
CA ALA A 43 -10.42 0.00 -7.73
C ALA A 43 -11.18 1.28 -7.38
N GLY A 44 -10.76 2.48 -7.82
CA GLY A 44 -11.57 3.70 -7.76
C GLY A 44 -11.91 4.14 -6.33
N PHE A 45 -10.93 4.12 -5.42
CA PHE A 45 -11.05 4.78 -4.12
C PHE A 45 -10.70 6.25 -4.28
N SER A 46 -11.50 7.14 -3.67
CA SER A 46 -11.22 8.58 -3.66
C SER A 46 -10.09 8.94 -2.70
N ASP A 47 -9.92 8.17 -1.63
CA ASP A 47 -8.92 8.39 -0.59
C ASP A 47 -7.95 7.19 -0.53
N VAL A 48 -6.71 7.42 -0.95
CA VAL A 48 -5.67 6.39 -1.00
C VAL A 48 -4.43 6.85 -0.23
N LEU A 49 -4.00 6.01 0.72
CA LEU A 49 -2.75 6.17 1.45
C LEU A 49 -1.75 5.08 1.04
N VAL A 50 -0.51 5.46 0.78
CA VAL A 50 0.61 4.52 0.68
C VAL A 50 1.54 4.71 1.88
N VAL A 51 1.77 3.63 2.63
CA VAL A 51 2.72 3.63 3.75
C VAL A 51 4.07 3.12 3.27
N THR A 52 5.08 3.98 3.27
CA THR A 52 6.45 3.68 2.78
C THR A 52 7.42 3.46 3.94
N GLY A 53 8.65 3.04 3.63
CA GLY A 53 9.63 2.68 4.66
C GLY A 53 10.99 2.32 4.08
N ALA A 54 11.31 1.02 4.07
CA ALA A 54 12.65 0.48 3.84
C ALA A 54 13.32 0.82 2.49
N VAL A 55 12.55 1.25 1.50
CA VAL A 55 13.06 1.57 0.16
C VAL A 55 12.39 2.85 -0.34
N ASP A 56 13.12 3.62 -1.14
CA ASP A 56 12.55 4.73 -1.89
C ASP A 56 11.64 4.21 -3.02
N LEU A 57 10.45 4.80 -3.11
CA LEU A 57 9.39 4.43 -4.05
C LEU A 57 8.91 5.65 -4.85
N ALA A 58 9.59 6.79 -4.75
CA ALA A 58 9.16 8.05 -5.35
C ALA A 58 8.86 7.92 -6.86
N ASP A 59 9.71 7.20 -7.61
CA ASP A 59 9.53 6.99 -9.04
C ASP A 59 8.21 6.30 -9.39
N GLU A 60 7.74 5.38 -8.54
CA GLU A 60 6.46 4.69 -8.77
C GLU A 60 5.26 5.48 -8.24
N LEU A 61 5.43 6.16 -7.11
CA LEU A 61 4.33 6.87 -6.44
C LEU A 61 4.04 8.23 -7.08
N ASN A 62 5.03 8.90 -7.68
CA ASN A 62 4.83 10.18 -8.39
C ASN A 62 4.00 10.03 -9.68
N LYS A 63 3.73 8.80 -10.13
CA LYS A 63 2.92 8.50 -11.32
C LYS A 63 1.41 8.54 -11.06
N VAL A 64 0.99 8.62 -9.79
CA VAL A 64 -0.42 8.53 -9.38
C VAL A 64 -0.72 9.53 -8.27
N GLU A 65 -1.99 9.91 -8.13
CA GLU A 65 -2.44 10.79 -7.04
C GLU A 65 -2.77 9.96 -5.80
N VAL A 66 -1.85 9.94 -4.84
CA VAL A 66 -2.00 9.24 -3.54
C VAL A 66 -1.36 10.06 -2.44
N GLU A 67 -1.85 9.89 -1.21
CA GLU A 67 -1.15 10.43 -0.04
C GLU A 67 -0.07 9.44 0.41
N ILE A 68 1.10 9.95 0.81
CA ILE A 68 2.26 9.12 1.18
C ILE A 68 2.64 9.43 2.61
N VAL A 69 2.80 8.39 3.43
CA VAL A 69 3.34 8.52 4.79
C VAL A 69 4.49 7.53 4.97
N ASN A 70 5.66 8.05 5.34
CA ASN A 70 6.78 7.20 5.71
C ASN A 70 6.60 6.66 7.14
N ASN A 71 6.78 5.36 7.32
CA ASN A 71 6.83 4.71 8.62
C ASN A 71 8.30 4.50 9.02
N PRO A 72 8.90 5.34 9.89
CA PRO A 72 10.30 5.17 10.30
C PRO A 72 10.53 3.88 11.10
N ASP A 73 9.47 3.33 11.72
CA ASP A 73 9.50 2.11 12.54
C ASP A 73 9.18 0.85 11.73
N TYR A 74 9.43 0.84 10.41
CA TYR A 74 9.10 -0.29 9.52
C TYR A 74 9.76 -1.61 9.96
N GLY A 75 10.90 -1.54 10.67
CA GLY A 75 11.61 -2.71 11.21
C GLY A 75 10.86 -3.43 12.34
N ARG A 76 9.87 -2.79 12.98
CA ARG A 76 9.05 -3.37 14.06
C ARG A 76 7.94 -4.32 13.55
N GLY A 77 7.87 -4.55 12.24
CA GLY A 77 6.88 -5.42 11.61
C GLY A 77 5.64 -4.67 11.11
N ILE A 78 4.75 -5.40 10.44
CA ILE A 78 3.60 -4.80 9.73
C ILE A 78 2.67 -3.98 10.63
N ALA A 79 2.56 -4.34 11.92
CA ALA A 79 1.74 -3.63 12.90
C ALA A 79 2.12 -2.15 13.07
N SER A 80 3.41 -1.78 12.92
CA SER A 80 3.80 -0.37 12.98
C SER A 80 3.23 0.43 11.79
N SER A 81 3.19 -0.19 10.61
CA SER A 81 2.62 0.43 9.39
C SER A 81 1.10 0.57 9.50
N ILE A 82 0.42 -0.44 10.05
CA ILE A 82 -1.02 -0.37 10.36
C ILE A 82 -1.30 0.74 11.37
N SER A 83 -0.46 0.89 12.40
CA SER A 83 -0.60 1.95 13.40
C SER A 83 -0.46 3.35 12.78
N VAL A 84 0.53 3.54 11.91
CA VAL A 84 0.70 4.78 11.13
C VAL A 84 -0.54 5.09 10.30
N ALA A 85 -1.03 4.13 9.52
CA ALA A 85 -2.25 4.29 8.72
C ALA A 85 -3.49 4.59 9.57
N THR A 86 -3.63 3.93 10.73
CA THR A 86 -4.77 4.14 11.63
C THR A 86 -4.74 5.53 12.26
N LYS A 87 -3.56 6.04 12.64
CA LYS A 87 -3.41 7.41 13.15
C LYS A 87 -3.77 8.43 12.07
N TRP A 88 -3.26 8.24 10.86
CA TRP A 88 -3.59 9.04 9.69
C TRP A 88 -5.11 9.07 9.43
N ALA A 89 -5.75 7.91 9.51
CA ALA A 89 -7.17 7.72 9.26
C ALA A 89 -8.03 8.47 10.29
N ARG A 90 -7.73 8.30 11.58
CA ARG A 90 -8.43 8.97 12.68
C ARG A 90 -8.32 10.49 12.58
N ALA A 91 -7.15 11.02 12.25
CA ALA A 91 -6.95 12.46 12.11
C ALA A 91 -7.79 13.09 10.97
N ARG A 92 -8.22 12.29 9.98
CA ARG A 92 -9.01 12.71 8.81
C ARG A 92 -10.47 12.25 8.85
N GLY A 93 -10.90 11.66 9.97
CA GLY A 93 -12.28 11.22 10.19
C GLY A 93 -12.69 10.02 9.34
N PHE A 94 -11.76 9.17 8.92
CA PHE A 94 -12.11 7.89 8.28
C PHE A 94 -12.63 6.90 9.32
N GLU A 95 -13.69 6.19 8.96
CA GLU A 95 -14.38 5.22 9.80
C GLU A 95 -13.89 3.79 9.55
N ALA A 96 -13.39 3.52 8.34
CA ALA A 96 -12.87 2.23 7.94
C ALA A 96 -11.64 2.35 7.03
N LEU A 97 -10.80 1.31 7.05
CA LEU A 97 -9.64 1.16 6.19
C LEU A 97 -9.68 -0.19 5.48
N VAL A 98 -9.40 -0.19 4.18
CA VAL A 98 -9.16 -1.40 3.40
C VAL A 98 -7.67 -1.51 3.13
N PHE A 99 -7.03 -2.55 3.66
CA PHE A 99 -5.59 -2.75 3.52
C PHE A 99 -5.27 -3.71 2.38
N GLY A 100 -4.26 -3.37 1.59
CA GLY A 100 -3.56 -4.29 0.71
C GLY A 100 -2.05 -4.13 0.82
N LEU A 101 -1.32 -5.07 0.23
CA LEU A 101 0.14 -5.13 0.35
C LEU A 101 0.81 -4.83 -0.99
N GLY A 102 1.86 -4.00 -0.97
CA GLY A 102 2.61 -3.62 -2.17
C GLY A 102 3.33 -4.78 -2.86
N ASP A 103 3.50 -5.92 -2.18
CA ASP A 103 4.14 -7.12 -2.71
C ASP A 103 3.14 -8.22 -3.14
N GLN A 104 1.86 -7.91 -3.24
CA GLN A 104 0.82 -8.80 -3.76
C GLN A 104 0.33 -8.34 -5.15
N PRO A 105 1.15 -8.49 -6.20
CA PRO A 105 0.91 -7.89 -7.52
C PRO A 105 -0.29 -8.46 -8.30
N ARG A 106 -0.94 -9.52 -7.79
CA ARG A 106 -2.05 -10.21 -8.46
C ARG A 106 -3.40 -10.00 -7.79
N ILE A 107 -3.48 -9.14 -6.79
CA ILE A 107 -4.79 -8.75 -6.22
C ILE A 107 -5.49 -7.87 -7.23
N GLU A 108 -6.68 -8.28 -7.64
CA GLU A 108 -7.48 -7.57 -8.64
C GLU A 108 -8.27 -6.40 -8.02
N PRO A 109 -8.64 -5.38 -8.82
CA PRO A 109 -9.39 -4.22 -8.33
C PRO A 109 -10.70 -4.62 -7.63
N LEU A 110 -11.36 -5.67 -8.13
CA LEU A 110 -12.62 -6.17 -7.56
C LEU A 110 -12.45 -6.65 -6.12
N ALA A 111 -11.31 -7.27 -5.76
CA ALA A 111 -11.08 -7.75 -4.41
C ALA A 111 -11.05 -6.59 -3.39
N TRP A 112 -10.47 -5.45 -3.76
CA TRP A 112 -10.49 -4.25 -2.92
C TRP A 112 -11.91 -3.75 -2.67
N LYS A 113 -12.73 -3.70 -3.73
CA LYS A 113 -14.15 -3.29 -3.63
C LYS A 113 -14.96 -4.28 -2.80
N SER A 114 -14.79 -5.59 -3.03
CA SER A 114 -15.50 -6.62 -2.27
C SER A 114 -15.24 -6.53 -0.77
N ILE A 115 -14.01 -6.22 -0.35
CA ILE A 115 -13.69 -6.00 1.07
C ILE A 115 -14.27 -4.67 1.58
N ALA A 116 -14.24 -3.60 0.78
CA ALA A 116 -14.82 -2.31 1.16
C ALA A 116 -16.34 -2.39 1.39
N ASP A 117 -17.02 -3.20 0.57
CA ASP A 117 -18.48 -3.35 0.58
C ASP A 117 -18.96 -4.41 1.60
N ALA A 118 -18.03 -5.21 2.14
CA ALA A 118 -18.35 -6.20 3.16
C ALA A 118 -18.86 -5.50 4.43
N ARG A 119 -20.11 -5.78 4.81
CA ARG A 119 -20.71 -5.27 6.05
C ARG A 119 -20.45 -6.27 7.18
N ALA A 120 -20.05 -5.75 8.33
CA ALA A 120 -19.99 -6.50 9.59
C ALA A 120 -21.39 -6.66 10.20
#